data_AF-A0A2W4P5R8-F1
#
_entry.id   AF-A0A2W4P5R8-F1
#
_cell.length_a   1.000
_cell.length_b   1.000
_cell.length_c   1.000
_cell.angle_alpha   90.00
_cell.angle_beta   90.00
_cell.angle_gamma   90.00
#
_symmetry.space_group_name_H-M   'P 1'
#
loop_
_entity.id
_entity.type
_entity.pdbx_description
1 polymer ?
#
loop_
_entity_poly.entity_id
_entity_poly.type
_entity_poly.pdbx_seq_one_letter_code
_entity_poly.pdbx_strand_id
1 'polypeptide(L)'
;MDPFGMSLGALPLLSQAETRSISAENPTGERGGGARETPTANHPSSDLGRGWKVRPCIDLPAGSTTTLADIEGPGVVQHIWITVATEAYRNTVLRFYWDDE
;
A
#
# COMPACT_ATOMS: atom_id res chain seq x y z
N MET A 1 -20.31 -11.62 -15.87
CA MET A 1 -20.58 -11.00 -14.56
C MET A 1 -19.26 -10.38 -14.13
N ASP A 2 -19.24 -9.12 -13.67
CA ASP A 2 -18.01 -8.46 -13.19
C ASP A 2 -17.39 -9.31 -12.07
N PRO A 3 -16.16 -9.85 -12.24
CA PRO A 3 -15.54 -10.72 -11.25
C PRO A 3 -15.26 -10.03 -9.91
N PHE A 4 -15.29 -8.69 -9.87
CA PHE A 4 -15.00 -7.89 -8.67
C PHE A 4 -16.25 -7.31 -8.00
N GLY A 5 -17.43 -7.43 -8.62
CA GLY A 5 -18.69 -7.02 -7.99
C GLY A 5 -18.76 -5.53 -7.65
N MET A 6 -18.21 -4.65 -8.49
CA MET A 6 -18.00 -3.22 -8.21
C MET A 6 -19.27 -2.35 -8.24
N SER A 7 -20.46 -2.95 -8.16
CA SER A 7 -21.75 -2.24 -8.23
C SER A 7 -22.56 -2.45 -6.96
N LEU A 8 -23.41 -1.47 -6.62
CA LEU A 8 -24.32 -1.59 -5.46
C LEU A 8 -25.24 -2.83 -5.56
N GLY A 9 -25.61 -3.24 -6.77
CA GLY A 9 -26.43 -4.44 -7.00
C GLY A 9 -25.68 -5.75 -6.74
N ALA A 10 -24.35 -5.73 -6.69
CA ALA A 10 -23.51 -6.89 -6.42
C ALA A 10 -23.12 -7.02 -4.93
N LEU A 11 -23.46 -6.04 -4.08
CA LEU A 11 -23.18 -6.09 -2.63
C LEU A 11 -23.59 -7.39 -1.90
N PRO A 12 -24.76 -8.01 -2.19
CA PRO A 12 -25.13 -9.26 -1.51
C PRO A 12 -24.47 -10.51 -2.12
N LEU A 13 -23.70 -10.38 -3.21
CA LEU A 13 -23.09 -11.51 -3.90
C LEU A 13 -21.68 -11.76 -3.35
N LEU A 14 -21.31 -13.05 -3.28
CA LEU A 14 -19.95 -13.46 -2.93
C LEU A 14 -19.10 -13.55 -4.19
N SER A 15 -17.87 -13.07 -4.12
CA SER A 15 -16.84 -13.28 -5.14
C SER A 15 -15.73 -14.18 -4.59
N GLN A 16 -14.96 -14.78 -5.50
CA GLN A 16 -13.72 -15.49 -5.16
C GLN A 16 -12.50 -14.55 -5.15
N ALA A 17 -12.72 -13.23 -5.28
CA ALA A 17 -11.64 -12.26 -5.26
C ALA A 17 -11.09 -12.14 -3.82
N GLU A 18 -9.78 -11.93 -3.71
CA GLU A 18 -9.17 -11.69 -2.42
C GLU A 18 -8.76 -10.22 -2.27
N THR A 19 -9.22 -9.57 -1.21
CA THR A 19 -8.82 -8.18 -0.90
C THR A 19 -7.40 -8.15 -0.35
N ARG A 20 -6.60 -7.21 -0.82
CA ARG A 20 -5.28 -6.86 -0.28
C ARG A 20 -5.25 -5.40 0.16
N SER A 21 -4.37 -5.11 1.11
CA SER A 21 -4.06 -3.74 1.54
C SER A 21 -2.56 -3.53 1.46
N ILE A 22 -2.17 -2.49 0.74
CA ILE A 22 -0.79 -2.11 0.47
C ILE A 22 -0.51 -0.82 1.22
N SER A 23 0.64 -0.78 1.89
CA SER A 23 1.12 0.41 2.59
C SER A 23 2.64 0.37 2.61
N ALA A 24 3.28 1.40 3.19
CA ALA A 24 4.71 1.39 3.40
C ALA A 24 5.19 0.07 4.01
N GLU A 25 4.50 -0.49 5.02
CA GLU A 25 4.88 -1.73 5.69
C GLU A 25 4.71 -3.00 4.85
N ASN A 26 3.89 -2.97 3.80
CA ASN A 26 3.56 -4.12 2.97
C ASN A 26 3.48 -3.71 1.49
N PRO A 27 4.62 -3.39 0.85
CA PRO A 27 4.65 -2.88 -0.52
C PRO A 27 4.18 -3.92 -1.55
N THR A 28 4.27 -5.22 -1.24
CA THR A 28 3.80 -6.29 -2.13
C THR A 28 2.34 -6.66 -1.93
N GLY A 29 1.72 -6.20 -0.83
CA GLY A 29 0.35 -6.55 -0.50
C GLY A 29 0.17 -8.03 -0.10
N GLU A 30 1.23 -8.74 0.27
CA GLU A 30 1.14 -10.15 0.66
C GLU A 30 0.25 -10.35 1.90
N ARG A 31 -0.32 -11.55 2.04
CA ARG A 31 -1.14 -11.91 3.21
C ARG A 31 -0.29 -11.83 4.48
N GLY A 32 -0.71 -10.99 5.44
CA GLY A 32 0.04 -10.79 6.68
C GLY A 32 1.39 -10.09 6.49
N GLY A 33 1.53 -9.28 5.44
CA GLY A 33 2.75 -8.53 5.16
C GLY A 33 3.00 -7.31 6.05
N GLY A 34 1.94 -6.77 6.68
CA GLY A 34 2.05 -5.59 7.55
C GLY A 34 2.72 -5.87 8.90
N ALA A 35 3.16 -4.81 9.58
CA ALA A 35 3.64 -4.83 10.96
C ALA A 35 4.84 -5.78 11.23
N ARG A 36 5.66 -6.03 10.21
CA ARG A 36 6.80 -6.97 10.30
C ARG A 36 8.08 -6.34 10.83
N GLU A 37 8.15 -5.01 10.86
CA GLU A 37 9.35 -4.25 11.21
C GLU A 37 9.57 -4.17 12.73
N THR A 38 10.83 -4.25 13.15
CA THR A 38 11.23 -4.13 14.55
C THR A 38 11.70 -2.70 14.81
N PRO A 39 11.07 -1.96 15.74
CA PRO A 39 11.45 -0.59 16.02
C PRO A 39 12.83 -0.52 16.68
N THR A 40 13.56 0.56 16.43
CA THR A 40 14.77 0.88 17.20
C THR A 40 14.40 1.39 18.61
N ALA A 41 15.37 1.43 19.51
CA ALA A 41 15.15 1.84 20.91
C ALA A 41 14.56 3.26 21.06
N ASN A 42 14.81 4.16 20.10
CA ASN A 42 14.31 5.54 20.12
C ASN A 42 13.10 5.76 19.20
N HIS A 43 12.57 4.70 18.60
CA HIS A 43 11.41 4.82 17.71
C HIS A 43 10.13 5.07 18.53
N PRO A 44 9.15 5.85 18.04
CA PRO A 44 7.87 6.07 18.73
C PRO A 44 7.09 4.79 19.07
N SER A 45 7.42 3.67 18.44
CA SER A 45 6.83 2.35 18.67
C SER A 45 7.74 1.39 19.45
N SER A 46 8.83 1.87 20.06
CA SER A 46 9.82 1.05 20.79
C SER A 46 9.17 0.10 21.80
N ASP A 47 8.16 0.59 22.53
CA ASP A 47 7.48 -0.15 23.61
C ASP A 47 6.40 -1.11 23.09
N LEU A 48 6.01 -0.95 21.82
CA LEU A 48 5.02 -1.78 21.14
C LEU A 48 5.67 -2.94 20.39
N GLY A 49 6.78 -2.68 19.70
CA GLY A 49 7.55 -3.69 19.00
C GLY A 49 6.92 -4.20 17.70
N ARG A 50 7.46 -5.32 17.23
CA ARG A 50 6.98 -6.04 16.04
C ARG A 50 5.54 -6.52 16.23
N GLY A 51 4.72 -6.44 15.18
CA GLY A 51 3.27 -6.68 15.25
C GLY A 51 2.44 -5.39 15.32
N TRP A 52 3.09 -4.25 15.52
CA TRP A 52 2.49 -2.92 15.41
C TRP A 52 2.96 -2.17 14.16
N LYS A 53 2.30 -1.03 13.89
CA LYS A 53 2.61 -0.13 12.78
C LYS A 53 3.90 0.66 13.03
N VAL A 54 5.04 0.04 12.71
CA VAL A 54 6.38 0.60 12.93
C VAL A 54 6.84 1.44 11.74
N ARG A 55 6.47 1.08 10.50
CA ARG A 55 6.86 1.83 9.29
C ARG A 55 5.66 2.46 8.58
N PRO A 56 5.06 3.53 9.14
CA PRO A 56 3.81 4.08 8.61
C PRO A 56 3.96 4.79 7.26
N CYS A 57 5.16 5.25 6.92
CA CYS A 57 5.47 6.01 5.72
C CYS A 57 6.83 5.59 5.14
N ILE A 58 7.18 6.19 4.01
CA ILE A 58 8.51 6.09 3.39
C ILE A 58 9.11 7.48 3.28
N ASP A 59 10.43 7.53 3.13
CA ASP A 59 11.13 8.74 2.72
C ASP A 59 11.30 8.77 1.20
N LEU A 60 11.16 9.97 0.61
CA LEU A 60 11.41 10.22 -0.81
C LEU A 60 12.50 11.29 -0.96
N PRO A 61 13.77 10.87 -1.14
CA PRO A 61 14.86 11.80 -1.41
C PRO A 61 14.64 12.65 -2.66
N ALA A 62 15.18 13.87 -2.67
CA ALA A 62 15.08 14.76 -3.83
C ALA A 62 15.73 14.11 -5.07
N GLY A 63 15.00 14.12 -6.19
CA GLY A 63 15.47 13.59 -7.47
C GLY A 63 15.52 12.06 -7.56
N SER A 64 15.08 11.33 -6.54
CA SER A 64 15.00 9.86 -6.59
C SER A 64 13.62 9.39 -7.06
N THR A 65 13.54 8.08 -7.35
CA THR A 65 12.28 7.37 -7.55
C THR A 65 12.25 6.20 -6.58
N THR A 66 11.11 6.02 -5.90
CA THR A 66 10.88 4.91 -4.96
C THR A 66 9.64 4.15 -5.39
N THR A 67 9.73 2.81 -5.37
CA THR A 67 8.59 1.92 -5.58
C THR A 67 7.68 1.94 -4.35
N LEU A 68 6.42 2.34 -4.54
CA LEU A 68 5.41 2.36 -3.47
C LEU A 68 4.71 1.01 -3.29
N ALA A 69 4.47 0.33 -4.42
CA ALA A 69 3.77 -0.93 -4.50
C ALA A 69 4.37 -1.75 -5.64
N ASP A 70 4.56 -3.05 -5.40
CA ASP A 70 5.05 -4.02 -6.39
C ASP A 70 4.19 -5.28 -6.29
N ILE A 71 3.18 -5.37 -7.15
CA ILE A 71 2.05 -6.29 -7.00
C ILE A 71 2.17 -7.40 -8.03
N GLU A 72 2.34 -8.63 -7.56
CA GLU A 72 2.36 -9.80 -8.44
C GLU A 72 0.95 -10.27 -8.78
N GLY A 73 0.74 -10.59 -10.06
CA GLY A 73 -0.49 -11.22 -10.55
C GLY A 73 -1.63 -10.26 -10.87
N PRO A 74 -2.78 -10.80 -11.32
CA PRO A 74 -3.91 -9.99 -11.79
C PRO A 74 -4.69 -9.37 -10.63
N GLY A 75 -5.17 -8.14 -10.83
CA GLY A 75 -6.00 -7.46 -9.83
C GLY A 75 -6.61 -6.15 -10.32
N VAL A 76 -7.38 -5.50 -9.44
CA VAL A 76 -7.95 -4.17 -9.67
C VAL A 76 -7.66 -3.29 -8.46
N VAL A 77 -7.01 -2.15 -8.69
CA VAL A 77 -6.86 -1.11 -7.67
C VAL A 77 -8.16 -0.34 -7.56
N GLN A 78 -8.85 -0.49 -6.43
CA GLN A 78 -10.17 0.12 -6.21
C GLN A 78 -10.11 1.43 -5.42
N HIS A 79 -9.06 1.62 -4.63
CA HIS A 79 -8.93 2.75 -3.72
C HIS A 79 -7.46 3.06 -3.45
N ILE A 80 -7.08 4.32 -3.63
CA ILE A 80 -5.76 4.86 -3.27
C ILE A 80 -5.97 6.05 -2.35
N TRP A 81 -5.30 6.03 -1.20
CA TRP A 81 -5.21 7.18 -0.31
C TRP A 81 -3.76 7.43 0.05
N ILE A 82 -3.28 8.65 -0.17
CA ILE A 82 -1.91 9.09 0.10
C ILE A 82 -1.99 10.51 0.66
N THR A 83 -1.17 10.81 1.66
CA THR A 83 -0.92 12.17 2.15
C THR A 83 0.58 12.45 2.14
N VAL A 84 0.96 13.70 1.92
CA VAL A 84 2.34 14.17 1.85
C VAL A 84 2.42 15.59 2.42
N ALA A 85 3.64 16.06 2.71
CA ALA A 85 3.86 17.47 3.04
C ALA A 85 3.50 18.37 1.85
N THR A 86 3.11 19.62 2.10
CA THR A 86 2.58 20.55 1.08
C THR A 86 3.56 20.82 -0.05
N GLU A 87 4.86 20.75 0.22
CA GLU A 87 5.95 20.95 -0.74
C GLU A 87 5.95 19.87 -1.82
N ALA A 88 5.41 18.68 -1.54
CA ALA A 88 5.40 17.56 -2.46
C ALA A 88 4.26 17.64 -3.50
N TYR A 89 3.21 18.44 -3.28
CA TYR A 89 2.00 18.45 -4.13
C TYR A 89 2.27 18.73 -5.62
N ARG A 90 3.29 19.52 -5.94
CA ARG A 90 3.67 19.84 -7.32
C ARG A 90 5.07 19.34 -7.70
N ASN A 91 5.80 18.79 -6.74
CA ASN A 91 7.20 18.37 -6.90
C ASN A 91 7.36 16.85 -6.94
N THR A 92 6.26 16.10 -6.86
CA THR A 92 6.26 14.64 -6.94
C THR A 92 5.43 14.16 -8.12
N VAL A 93 5.85 13.05 -8.71
CA VAL A 93 5.15 12.38 -9.80
C VAL A 93 4.81 10.98 -9.33
N LEU A 94 3.53 10.63 -9.35
CA LEU A 94 3.06 9.27 -9.14
C LEU A 94 2.99 8.56 -10.50
N ARG A 95 3.63 7.39 -10.60
CA ARG A 95 3.71 6.59 -11.82
C ARG A 95 3.09 5.22 -11.57
N PHE A 96 2.41 4.70 -12.58
CA PHE A 96 1.83 3.36 -12.59
C PHE A 96 2.36 2.65 -13.83
N TYR A 97 2.71 1.39 -13.65
CA TYR A 97 3.20 0.50 -14.68
C TYR A 97 2.36 -0.78 -14.58
N TRP A 98 1.97 -1.33 -15.72
CA TRP A 98 1.15 -2.54 -15.80
C TRP A 98 1.81 -3.49 -16.78
N ASP A 99 1.61 -4.80 -16.57
CA ASP A 99 2.02 -5.84 -17.53
C ASP A 99 3.49 -5.74 -17.99
N ASP A 100 4.40 -5.48 -17.04
CA ASP A 100 5.86 -5.39 -17.20
C ASP A 100 6.37 -4.23 -18.10
N GLU A 101 5.59 -3.15 -18.25
CA GLU A 101 6.04 -1.88 -18.87
C GLU A 101 7.07 -1.08 -18.06
#